data_AF-A0A843H7D1-F1
#
_entry.id   AF-A0A843H7D1-F1
#
_cell.length_a   1.000
_cell.length_b   1.000
_cell.length_c   1.000
_cell.angle_alpha   90.00
_cell.angle_beta   90.00
_cell.angle_gamma   90.00
#
_symmetry.space_group_name_H-M   'P 1'
#
loop_
_entity.id
_entity.type
_entity.pdbx_description
1 polymer ?
#
loop_
_entity_poly.entity_id
_entity_poly.type
_entity_poly.pdbx_seq_one_letter_code
_entity_poly.pdbx_strand_id
1 'polypeptide(L)'
;GGFTHTASRYSGKVIENCCSIDLASSYPAVMVTRKFPMGRGTFLGDSTVERLEFFIEHEYCCLFTLHLHNVEPLFRWENYISVSKCTILSDDYVANNGRVVSASELQVVITEQDWDIIKKCYSFDQPEIYQLRIYPADYLPRPFILSILHLFEKKTSLKDVEGRDVEYMVSKNMINASYGMSVTNIVRDLYEYSATGDWLTSKANVTKQIDDYNKSYNRFLFYGWGVWVTAHARHNLWDAIFEFGEDYAYADTDSIKGHNFEKHETFVTLYNFKIEMALRKMCKYWSINFDLCQPKTKKGKKKMIGVWEREKDYKRFKAIGAKRYLFEYMNGELWFTISGVQKRTGVPYLLYKYSNPDYLDLYKLAYNPRFDQKEASEKAWETILKMHETGQLSYDLIFEKFNDGLYFPEWATSKQTLTYVDKPLIGVCTDYLGKKAPIYEQSYIHMEPQSYFLSQTADYILYLRGFQDASI
;
A
#
# COMPACT_ATOMS: atom_id res chain seq x y z
N GLY A 1 9.06 -2.13 0.27
CA GLY A 1 7.67 -1.65 0.10
C GLY A 1 6.68 -2.71 0.56
N GLY A 2 5.37 -2.46 0.47
CA GLY A 2 4.36 -3.49 0.71
C GLY A 2 4.36 -4.58 -0.37
N PHE A 3 3.83 -5.75 -0.05
CA PHE A 3 3.57 -6.79 -1.05
C PHE A 3 2.11 -6.70 -1.48
N THR A 4 1.88 -6.53 -2.78
CA THR A 4 0.55 -6.47 -3.37
C THR A 4 0.58 -7.31 -4.64
N HIS A 5 -0.26 -8.34 -4.72
CA HIS A 5 -0.28 -9.24 -5.85
C HIS A 5 -1.57 -10.05 -5.93
N THR A 6 -1.93 -10.49 -7.13
CA THR A 6 -3.06 -11.38 -7.38
C THR A 6 -2.52 -12.74 -7.78
N ALA A 7 -2.95 -13.81 -7.11
CA ALA A 7 -2.55 -15.16 -7.47
C ALA A 7 -2.87 -15.43 -8.95
N SER A 8 -1.91 -16.02 -9.68
CA SER A 8 -1.99 -16.22 -11.14
C SER A 8 -3.25 -17.00 -11.54
N ARG A 9 -3.64 -18.00 -10.76
CA ARG A 9 -4.83 -18.84 -10.99
C ARG A 9 -6.15 -18.07 -10.95
N TYR A 10 -6.17 -16.91 -10.29
CA TYR A 10 -7.36 -16.10 -10.02
C TYR A 10 -7.37 -14.77 -10.76
N SER A 11 -6.25 -14.36 -11.37
CA SER A 11 -6.16 -13.11 -12.12
C SER A 11 -7.22 -13.07 -13.24
N GLY A 12 -8.02 -11.99 -13.26
CA GLY A 12 -9.09 -11.80 -14.24
C GLY A 12 -10.36 -12.64 -14.02
N LYS A 13 -10.39 -13.54 -13.04
CA LYS A 13 -11.55 -14.38 -12.75
C LYS A 13 -12.42 -13.77 -11.66
N VAL A 14 -13.72 -14.03 -11.76
CA VAL A 14 -14.66 -13.77 -10.67
C VAL A 14 -14.55 -14.91 -9.66
N ILE A 15 -14.38 -14.53 -8.41
CA ILE A 15 -14.22 -15.40 -7.26
C ILE A 15 -15.47 -15.25 -6.40
N GLU A 16 -16.20 -16.34 -6.17
CA GLU A 16 -17.39 -16.34 -5.31
C GLU A 16 -17.03 -16.65 -3.86
N ASN A 17 -17.81 -16.11 -2.91
CA ASN A 17 -17.69 -16.38 -1.47
C ASN A 17 -16.25 -16.21 -0.97
N CYS A 18 -15.69 -15.02 -1.20
CA CYS A 18 -14.32 -14.69 -0.86
C CYS A 18 -14.25 -14.09 0.55
N CYS A 19 -13.41 -14.65 1.41
CA CYS A 19 -13.17 -14.12 2.75
C CYS A 19 -12.06 -13.08 2.73
N SER A 20 -12.05 -12.20 3.74
CA SER A 20 -11.07 -11.13 3.88
C SER A 20 -10.56 -11.03 5.32
N ILE A 21 -9.24 -10.97 5.47
CA ILE A 21 -8.58 -10.59 6.73
C ILE A 21 -7.64 -9.41 6.52
N ASP A 22 -7.50 -8.58 7.54
CA ASP A 22 -6.67 -7.37 7.55
C ASP A 22 -5.88 -7.24 8.87
N LEU A 23 -4.60 -6.84 8.78
CA LEU A 23 -3.77 -6.57 9.95
C LEU A 23 -4.06 -5.18 10.51
N ALA A 24 -4.50 -5.13 11.76
CA ALA A 24 -4.83 -3.88 12.44
C ALA A 24 -3.60 -2.97 12.63
N SER A 25 -3.40 -2.03 11.69
CA SER A 25 -2.25 -1.10 11.67
C SER A 25 -0.90 -1.82 11.55
N SER A 26 -0.73 -2.60 10.47
CA SER A 26 0.46 -3.44 10.20
C SER A 26 1.82 -2.74 10.43
N TYR A 27 2.12 -1.63 9.74
CA TYR A 27 3.42 -0.96 9.91
C TYR A 27 3.65 -0.42 11.33
N PRO A 28 2.69 0.30 11.95
CA PRO A 28 2.79 0.67 13.37
C PRO A 28 3.01 -0.52 14.31
N ALA A 29 2.33 -1.65 14.07
CA ALA A 29 2.50 -2.86 14.87
C ALA A 29 3.93 -3.40 14.79
N VAL A 30 4.49 -3.45 13.59
CA VAL A 30 5.89 -3.86 13.36
C VAL A 30 6.86 -2.95 14.13
N MET A 31 6.65 -1.63 14.06
CA MET A 31 7.49 -0.64 14.76
C MET A 31 7.48 -0.80 16.28
N VAL A 32 6.39 -1.33 16.86
CA VAL A 32 6.29 -1.56 18.30
C VAL A 32 6.62 -3.00 18.73
N THR A 33 6.59 -3.99 17.84
CA THR A 33 6.78 -5.41 18.21
C THR A 33 8.12 -5.99 17.80
N ARG A 34 8.79 -5.42 16.80
CA ARG A 34 10.02 -5.98 16.22
C ARG A 34 11.26 -5.23 16.68
N LYS A 35 12.41 -5.88 16.52
CA LYS A 35 13.73 -5.27 16.69
C LYS A 35 14.23 -4.75 15.34
N PHE A 36 15.05 -3.71 15.39
CA PHE A 36 15.50 -2.94 14.23
C PHE A 36 17.01 -2.73 14.29
N PRO A 37 17.67 -2.48 13.14
CA PRO A 37 19.09 -2.20 13.11
C PRO A 37 19.42 -0.96 13.96
N MET A 38 20.39 -1.11 14.85
CA MET A 38 20.89 -0.05 15.73
C MET A 38 22.34 0.29 15.43
N GLY A 39 22.69 1.57 15.60
CA GLY A 39 24.05 2.05 15.43
C GLY A 39 24.58 1.93 14.00
N ARG A 40 25.91 1.87 13.86
CA ARG A 40 26.59 1.77 12.58
C ARG A 40 26.74 0.32 12.18
N GLY A 41 26.30 -0.03 10.97
CA GLY A 41 26.43 -1.39 10.44
C GLY A 41 27.88 -1.77 10.19
N THR A 42 28.25 -2.99 10.57
CA THR A 42 29.56 -3.58 10.31
C THR A 42 29.54 -4.24 8.93
N PHE A 43 30.47 -3.84 8.05
CA PHE A 43 30.62 -4.45 6.74
C PHE A 43 31.55 -5.64 6.83
N LEU A 44 31.09 -6.81 6.39
CA LEU A 44 31.84 -8.06 6.43
C LEU A 44 32.33 -8.50 5.05
N GLY A 45 31.92 -7.82 3.98
CA GLY A 45 32.24 -8.20 2.61
C GLY A 45 31.44 -9.41 2.16
N ASP A 46 31.98 -10.17 1.21
CA ASP A 46 31.37 -11.40 0.73
C ASP A 46 31.49 -12.49 1.80
N SER A 47 30.47 -13.35 1.87
CA SER A 47 30.26 -14.23 3.01
C SER A 47 29.67 -15.57 2.58
N THR A 48 29.66 -16.53 3.50
CA THR A 48 28.95 -17.81 3.32
C THR A 48 27.56 -17.75 3.95
N VAL A 49 26.71 -18.70 3.57
CA VAL A 49 25.37 -18.89 4.15
C VAL A 49 25.46 -19.21 5.64
N GLU A 50 26.40 -20.06 6.05
CA GLU A 50 26.57 -20.45 7.45
C GLU A 50 26.89 -19.24 8.33
N ARG A 51 27.73 -18.33 7.83
CA ARG A 51 28.06 -17.10 8.53
C ARG A 51 26.88 -16.12 8.58
N LEU A 52 26.07 -16.05 7.53
CA LEU A 52 24.81 -15.28 7.54
C LEU A 52 23.84 -15.83 8.59
N GLU A 53 23.57 -17.14 8.56
CA GLU A 53 22.65 -17.81 9.47
C GLU A 53 23.12 -17.68 10.93
N PHE A 54 24.43 -17.75 11.20
CA PHE A 54 24.98 -17.45 12.53
C PHE A 54 24.53 -16.07 13.05
N PHE A 55 24.60 -15.02 12.23
CA PHE A 55 24.18 -13.68 12.67
C PHE A 55 22.66 -13.58 12.86
N ILE A 56 21.87 -14.25 12.01
CA ILE A 56 20.41 -14.31 12.15
C ILE A 56 20.03 -14.99 13.47
N GLU A 57 20.66 -16.12 13.80
CA GLU A 57 20.44 -16.87 15.05
C GLU A 57 20.82 -16.05 16.30
N HIS A 58 21.79 -15.14 16.17
CA HIS A 58 22.21 -14.23 17.24
C HIS A 58 21.45 -12.89 17.23
N GLU A 59 20.27 -12.84 16.60
CA GLU A 59 19.37 -11.68 16.52
C GLU A 59 20.01 -10.41 15.90
N TYR A 60 20.90 -10.54 14.92
CA TYR A 60 21.38 -9.41 14.12
C TYR A 60 20.45 -9.13 12.94
N CYS A 61 20.27 -7.85 12.63
CA CYS A 61 19.69 -7.43 11.37
C CYS A 61 20.76 -7.53 10.27
N CYS A 62 20.47 -8.19 9.15
CA CYS A 62 21.41 -8.44 8.07
C CYS A 62 20.89 -7.84 6.76
N LEU A 63 21.76 -7.12 6.05
CA LEU A 63 21.53 -6.62 4.69
C LEU A 63 22.62 -7.16 3.79
N PHE A 64 22.24 -7.77 2.68
CA PHE A 64 23.18 -8.41 1.78
C PHE A 64 22.63 -8.50 0.36
N THR A 65 23.52 -8.72 -0.59
CA THR A 65 23.20 -9.05 -1.96
C THR A 65 23.16 -10.57 -2.09
N LEU A 66 22.00 -11.11 -2.45
CA LEU A 66 21.79 -12.53 -2.71
C LEU A 66 21.94 -12.78 -4.21
N HIS A 67 22.75 -13.76 -4.57
CA HIS A 67 22.87 -14.27 -5.93
C HIS A 67 22.43 -15.73 -5.97
N LEU A 68 21.51 -16.06 -6.87
CA LEU A 68 20.92 -17.37 -7.02
C LEU A 68 21.04 -17.86 -8.46
N HIS A 69 21.24 -19.17 -8.60
CA HIS A 69 21.23 -19.89 -9.87
C HIS A 69 20.13 -20.95 -9.87
N ASN A 70 19.59 -21.24 -11.07
CA ASN A 70 18.54 -22.25 -11.28
C ASN A 70 17.34 -22.07 -10.33
N VAL A 71 16.80 -20.84 -10.30
CA VAL A 71 15.68 -20.48 -9.43
C VAL A 71 14.39 -21.06 -9.99
N GLU A 72 13.74 -21.91 -9.20
CA GLU A 72 12.48 -22.57 -9.54
C GLU A 72 11.46 -22.40 -8.40
N PRO A 73 10.15 -22.38 -8.70
CA PRO A 73 9.13 -22.17 -7.69
C PRO A 73 8.95 -23.41 -6.80
N LEU A 74 9.19 -23.26 -5.50
CA LEU A 74 8.88 -24.27 -4.48
C LEU A 74 7.43 -24.09 -3.98
N PHE A 75 7.04 -22.85 -3.71
CA PHE A 75 5.68 -22.47 -3.35
C PHE A 75 4.89 -22.07 -4.61
N ARG A 76 3.84 -22.82 -4.92
CA ARG A 76 3.16 -22.78 -6.23
C ARG A 76 2.07 -21.71 -6.33
N TRP A 77 1.66 -21.16 -5.19
CA TRP A 77 0.45 -20.33 -5.09
C TRP A 77 0.75 -18.83 -5.23
N GLU A 78 2.01 -18.43 -5.00
CA GLU A 78 2.45 -17.04 -5.11
C GLU A 78 3.97 -16.93 -5.30
N ASN A 79 4.43 -15.82 -5.88
CA ASN A 79 5.85 -15.53 -6.14
C ASN A 79 6.29 -14.24 -5.43
N TYR A 80 7.45 -14.27 -4.79
CA TYR A 80 7.91 -13.17 -3.93
C TYR A 80 8.76 -12.12 -4.64
N ILE A 81 9.81 -12.57 -5.33
CA ILE A 81 10.87 -11.69 -5.84
C ILE A 81 10.29 -10.79 -6.95
N SER A 82 10.54 -9.49 -6.84
CA SER A 82 10.09 -8.50 -7.83
C SER A 82 11.12 -8.38 -8.96
N VAL A 83 10.69 -8.51 -10.21
CA VAL A 83 11.55 -8.36 -11.40
C VAL A 83 12.28 -7.00 -11.36
N SER A 84 11.54 -5.91 -11.09
CA SER A 84 12.09 -4.55 -11.01
C SER A 84 13.07 -4.28 -9.85
N LYS A 85 13.30 -5.27 -8.98
CA LYS A 85 14.26 -5.17 -7.87
C LYS A 85 15.50 -6.04 -8.07
N CYS A 86 15.52 -6.85 -9.12
CA CYS A 86 16.70 -7.63 -9.47
C CYS A 86 17.77 -6.69 -10.06
N THR A 87 18.99 -6.79 -9.56
CA THR A 87 20.16 -6.08 -10.10
C THR A 87 20.78 -6.86 -11.26
N ILE A 88 20.64 -8.19 -11.24
CA ILE A 88 20.93 -9.10 -12.35
C ILE A 88 19.71 -10.01 -12.49
N LEU A 89 19.28 -10.26 -13.72
CA LEU A 89 18.22 -11.21 -14.03
C LEU A 89 18.50 -11.76 -15.43
N SER A 90 18.56 -13.07 -15.55
CA SER A 90 18.81 -13.74 -16.83
C SER A 90 17.64 -13.54 -17.80
N ASP A 91 17.92 -13.49 -19.11
CA ASP A 91 16.92 -13.20 -20.15
C ASP A 91 15.82 -14.26 -20.28
N ASP A 92 16.07 -15.48 -19.79
CA ASP A 92 15.15 -16.62 -19.81
C ASP A 92 14.17 -16.65 -18.63
N TYR A 93 14.16 -15.62 -17.78
CA TYR A 93 13.26 -15.56 -16.63
C TYR A 93 11.79 -15.65 -17.02
N VAL A 94 11.00 -16.32 -16.18
CA VAL A 94 9.55 -16.36 -16.27
C VAL A 94 8.98 -15.42 -15.22
N ALA A 95 8.01 -14.58 -15.60
CA ALA A 95 7.37 -13.66 -14.68
C ALA A 95 5.85 -13.84 -14.58
N ASN A 96 5.35 -13.62 -13.36
CA ASN A 96 3.94 -13.55 -13.01
C ASN A 96 3.66 -12.11 -12.57
N ASN A 97 3.11 -11.28 -13.47
CA ASN A 97 2.77 -9.87 -13.21
C ASN A 97 3.88 -9.06 -12.48
N GLY A 98 5.12 -9.21 -12.95
CA GLY A 98 6.29 -8.53 -12.38
C GLY A 98 6.94 -9.23 -11.19
N ARG A 99 6.51 -10.45 -10.87
CA ARG A 99 7.18 -11.36 -9.91
C ARG A 99 7.94 -12.45 -10.63
N VAL A 100 9.14 -12.79 -10.18
CA VAL A 100 9.94 -13.88 -10.76
C VAL A 100 9.34 -15.23 -10.36
N VAL A 101 9.00 -16.04 -11.35
CA VAL A 101 8.55 -17.43 -11.17
C VAL A 101 9.76 -18.35 -11.18
N SER A 102 10.59 -18.24 -12.23
CA SER A 102 11.85 -18.94 -12.39
C SER A 102 12.85 -18.09 -13.16
N ALA A 103 14.15 -18.39 -13.02
CA ALA A 103 15.25 -17.76 -13.76
C ALA A 103 16.53 -18.62 -13.65
N SER A 104 17.33 -18.69 -14.71
CA SER A 104 18.65 -19.32 -14.64
C SER A 104 19.60 -18.58 -13.69
N GLU A 105 19.53 -17.25 -13.62
CA GLU A 105 20.36 -16.42 -12.74
C GLU A 105 19.56 -15.20 -12.26
N LEU A 106 19.64 -14.89 -10.96
CA LEU A 106 19.15 -13.60 -10.44
C LEU A 106 19.98 -13.11 -9.26
N GLN A 107 20.11 -11.78 -9.18
CA GLN A 107 20.73 -11.08 -8.06
C GLN A 107 19.80 -10.02 -7.49
N VAL A 108 19.70 -9.94 -6.16
CA VAL A 108 18.83 -8.98 -5.47
C VAL A 108 19.39 -8.58 -4.10
N VAL A 109 19.20 -7.31 -3.72
CA VAL A 109 19.58 -6.82 -2.38
C VAL A 109 18.41 -7.01 -1.42
N ILE A 110 18.64 -7.73 -0.33
CA ILE A 110 17.58 -8.19 0.58
C ILE A 110 17.98 -8.09 2.07
N THR A 111 16.98 -8.15 2.94
CA THR A 111 17.17 -8.30 4.40
C THR A 111 17.06 -9.76 4.84
N GLU A 112 17.37 -10.06 6.10
CA GLU A 112 17.17 -11.41 6.64
C GLU A 112 15.69 -11.84 6.68
N GLN A 113 14.75 -10.89 6.76
CA GLN A 113 13.31 -11.20 6.71
C GLN A 113 12.88 -11.65 5.31
N ASP A 114 13.46 -11.02 4.30
CA ASP A 114 13.22 -11.38 2.89
C ASP A 114 13.82 -12.76 2.58
N TRP A 115 14.98 -13.06 3.14
CA TRP A 115 15.65 -14.36 3.00
C TRP A 115 14.79 -15.51 3.50
N ASP A 116 14.16 -15.36 4.67
CA ASP A 116 13.25 -16.37 5.21
C ASP A 116 12.06 -16.67 4.26
N ILE A 117 11.53 -15.65 3.61
CA ILE A 117 10.45 -15.81 2.62
C ILE A 117 10.98 -16.49 1.36
N ILE A 118 12.14 -16.05 0.84
CA ILE A 118 12.73 -16.59 -0.39
C ILE A 118 13.02 -18.09 -0.27
N LYS A 119 13.57 -18.53 0.86
CA LYS A 119 13.83 -19.95 1.15
C LYS A 119 12.58 -20.82 1.09
N LYS A 120 11.41 -20.27 1.41
CA LYS A 120 10.12 -20.97 1.37
C LYS A 120 9.46 -20.91 -0.01
N CYS A 121 9.75 -19.86 -0.78
CA CYS A 121 9.15 -19.64 -2.09
C CYS A 121 9.86 -20.36 -3.23
N TYR A 122 11.17 -20.55 -3.14
CA TYR A 122 11.99 -21.01 -4.26
C TYR A 122 12.93 -22.15 -3.87
N SER A 123 13.22 -23.01 -4.83
CA SER A 123 14.41 -23.86 -4.87
C SER A 123 15.45 -23.21 -5.77
N PHE A 124 16.73 -23.40 -5.45
CA PHE A 124 17.87 -22.86 -6.17
C PHE A 124 19.13 -23.66 -5.81
N ASP A 125 20.18 -23.51 -6.62
CA ASP A 125 21.51 -24.05 -6.32
C ASP A 125 22.16 -23.33 -5.14
N GLN A 126 23.37 -23.74 -4.73
CA GLN A 126 24.09 -23.12 -3.60
C GLN A 126 24.10 -21.58 -3.74
N PRO A 127 23.45 -20.84 -2.82
CA PRO A 127 23.31 -19.40 -2.95
C PRO A 127 24.62 -18.69 -2.56
N GLU A 128 24.89 -17.57 -3.21
CA GLU A 128 26.08 -16.76 -2.93
C GLU A 128 25.69 -15.46 -2.20
N ILE A 129 26.43 -15.14 -1.15
CA ILE A 129 26.15 -13.99 -0.28
C ILE A 129 27.24 -12.93 -0.48
N TYR A 130 26.84 -11.80 -1.08
CA TYR A 130 27.72 -10.69 -1.38
C TYR A 130 27.43 -9.50 -0.46
N GLN A 131 28.47 -8.70 -0.18
CA GLN A 131 28.35 -7.42 0.52
C GLN A 131 27.59 -7.46 1.86
N LEU A 132 27.77 -8.52 2.66
CA LEU A 132 27.08 -8.69 3.93
C LEU A 132 27.38 -7.53 4.89
N ARG A 133 26.31 -6.92 5.40
CA ARG A 133 26.35 -5.91 6.44
C ARG A 133 25.42 -6.31 7.58
N ILE A 134 25.95 -6.26 8.80
CA ILE A 134 25.22 -6.63 10.02
C ILE A 134 25.03 -5.45 10.96
N TYR A 135 23.94 -5.49 11.72
CA TYR A 135 23.59 -4.48 12.70
C TYR A 135 23.09 -5.17 13.98
N PRO A 136 23.57 -4.75 15.17
CA PRO A 136 22.90 -5.12 16.42
C PRO A 136 21.42 -4.73 16.35
N ALA A 137 20.52 -5.59 16.84
CA ALA A 137 19.09 -5.33 16.81
C ALA A 137 18.54 -5.00 18.21
N ASP A 138 17.71 -3.96 18.30
CA ASP A 138 16.95 -3.64 19.51
C ASP A 138 15.57 -3.04 19.15
N TYR A 139 14.67 -2.91 20.12
CA TYR A 139 13.42 -2.19 19.95
C TYR A 139 13.68 -0.71 19.61
N LEU A 140 12.78 -0.10 18.85
CA LEU A 140 12.84 1.34 18.58
C LEU A 140 12.87 2.14 19.90
N PRO A 141 13.47 3.36 19.89
CA PRO A 141 13.55 4.18 21.08
C PRO A 141 12.19 4.39 21.74
N ARG A 142 12.14 4.24 23.08
CA ARG A 142 10.93 4.38 23.88
C ARG A 142 10.05 5.60 23.53
N PRO A 143 10.59 6.83 23.36
CA PRO A 143 9.76 7.99 23.01
C PRO A 143 9.04 7.83 21.66
N PHE A 144 9.66 7.13 20.71
CA PHE A 144 9.08 6.90 19.41
C PHE A 144 7.94 5.87 19.49
N ILE A 145 8.15 4.77 20.23
CA ILE A 145 7.11 3.76 20.49
C ILE A 145 5.90 4.40 21.18
N LEU A 146 6.10 5.21 22.23
CA LEU A 146 5.01 5.90 22.91
C LEU A 146 4.24 6.85 21.97
N SER A 147 4.94 7.56 21.09
CA SER A 147 4.29 8.42 20.09
C SER A 147 3.39 7.62 19.13
N ILE A 148 3.85 6.44 18.69
CA ILE A 148 3.07 5.54 17.83
C ILE A 148 1.83 5.03 18.56
N LEU A 149 1.98 4.55 19.80
CA LEU A 149 0.87 4.04 20.61
C LEU A 149 -0.17 5.14 20.90
N HIS A 150 0.26 6.37 21.18
CA HIS A 150 -0.63 7.53 21.35
C HIS A 150 -1.44 7.84 20.08
N LEU A 151 -0.79 7.84 18.92
CA LEU A 151 -1.47 8.04 17.63
C LEU A 151 -2.45 6.89 17.34
N PHE A 152 -2.10 5.66 17.72
CA PHE A 152 -2.97 4.50 17.59
C PHE A 152 -4.21 4.59 18.50
N GLU A 153 -4.05 5.01 19.74
CA GLU A 153 -5.15 5.26 20.68
C GLU A 153 -6.11 6.33 20.12
N LYS A 154 -5.59 7.45 19.63
CA LYS A 154 -6.41 8.49 18.98
C LYS A 154 -7.14 7.96 17.75
N LYS A 155 -6.44 7.27 16.85
CA LYS A 155 -7.06 6.63 15.66
C LYS A 155 -8.19 5.69 16.07
N THR A 156 -8.02 4.93 17.14
CA THR A 156 -9.00 3.93 17.59
C THR A 156 -10.21 4.54 18.30
N SER A 157 -9.97 5.55 19.14
CA SER A 157 -11.03 6.22 19.90
C SER A 157 -11.89 7.17 19.05
N LEU A 158 -11.31 7.76 17.99
CA LEU A 158 -11.99 8.69 17.09
C LEU A 158 -12.68 8.03 15.88
N LYS A 159 -12.45 6.74 15.63
CA LYS A 159 -13.06 6.02 14.50
C LYS A 159 -14.58 5.95 14.66
N ASP A 160 -15.30 6.28 13.59
CA ASP A 160 -16.77 6.25 13.51
C ASP A 160 -17.45 7.16 14.56
N VAL A 161 -16.78 8.24 14.96
CA VAL A 161 -17.30 9.25 15.87
C VAL A 161 -17.79 10.45 15.06
N GLU A 162 -19.11 10.67 15.09
CA GLU A 162 -19.75 11.79 14.43
C GLU A 162 -19.07 13.13 14.77
N GLY A 163 -18.74 13.90 13.72
CA GLY A 163 -18.07 15.20 13.83
C GLY A 163 -16.56 15.13 14.10
N ARG A 164 -15.94 13.94 14.16
CA ARG A 164 -14.50 13.77 14.42
C ARG A 164 -13.73 13.17 13.25
N ASP A 165 -14.31 13.17 12.06
CA ASP A 165 -13.74 12.58 10.86
C ASP A 165 -12.39 13.22 10.49
N VAL A 166 -12.26 14.53 10.67
CA VAL A 166 -11.02 15.27 10.39
C VAL A 166 -9.90 14.83 11.34
N GLU A 167 -10.14 14.78 12.65
CA GLU A 167 -9.11 14.37 13.61
C GLU A 167 -8.77 12.89 13.51
N TYR A 168 -9.74 12.04 13.17
CA TYR A 168 -9.49 10.65 12.81
C TYR A 168 -8.54 10.56 11.61
N MET A 169 -8.81 11.31 10.54
CA MET A 169 -7.98 11.32 9.33
C MET A 169 -6.57 11.85 9.59
N VAL A 170 -6.44 12.93 10.38
CA VAL A 170 -5.13 13.46 10.80
C VAL A 170 -4.35 12.41 11.59
N SER A 171 -4.98 11.75 12.57
CA SER A 171 -4.33 10.72 13.38
C SER A 171 -3.91 9.50 12.54
N LYS A 172 -4.77 9.08 11.61
CA LYS A 172 -4.51 7.99 10.66
C LYS A 172 -3.36 8.33 9.69
N ASN A 173 -3.27 9.57 9.22
CA ASN A 173 -2.20 9.99 8.34
C ASN A 173 -0.87 10.10 9.11
N MET A 174 -0.89 10.68 10.31
CA MET A 174 0.29 10.83 11.15
C MET A 174 0.89 9.49 11.59
N ILE A 175 0.05 8.52 11.97
CA ILE A 175 0.56 7.20 12.36
C ILE A 175 1.24 6.50 11.17
N ASN A 176 0.68 6.62 9.96
CA ASN A 176 1.29 6.06 8.76
C ASN A 176 2.54 6.85 8.32
N ALA A 177 2.57 8.16 8.57
CA ALA A 177 3.72 9.02 8.28
C ALA A 177 4.94 8.69 9.16
N SER A 178 4.77 8.08 10.35
CA SER A 178 5.88 7.66 11.20
C SER A 178 6.88 6.74 10.46
N TYR A 179 6.37 5.79 9.67
CA TYR A 179 7.15 5.01 8.72
C TYR A 179 7.67 5.87 7.57
N GLY A 180 6.79 6.63 6.90
CA GLY A 180 7.14 7.41 5.71
C GLY A 180 8.30 8.38 5.94
N MET A 181 8.36 9.03 7.09
CA MET A 181 9.44 9.93 7.47
C MET A 181 10.78 9.21 7.63
N SER A 182 10.78 7.92 8.02
CA SER A 182 12.00 7.10 8.11
C SER A 182 12.61 6.84 6.73
N VAL A 183 11.79 6.71 5.69
CA VAL A 183 12.23 6.38 4.31
C VAL A 183 12.02 7.54 3.33
N THR A 184 12.08 8.78 3.84
CA THR A 184 12.05 9.97 2.98
C THR A 184 13.15 9.87 1.93
N ASN A 185 12.83 10.10 0.66
CA ASN A 185 13.84 10.04 -0.39
C ASN A 185 14.90 11.13 -0.18
N ILE A 186 16.12 10.68 0.15
CA ILE A 186 17.29 11.51 0.43
C ILE A 186 17.93 12.01 -0.87
N VAL A 187 17.91 11.17 -1.92
CA VAL A 187 18.61 11.42 -3.18
C VAL A 187 17.60 11.92 -4.21
N ARG A 188 17.75 13.16 -4.64
CA ARG A 188 16.85 13.82 -5.59
C ARG A 188 17.64 14.47 -6.71
N ASP A 189 17.15 14.34 -7.93
CA ASP A 189 17.64 15.14 -9.04
C ASP A 189 17.37 16.62 -8.77
N LEU A 190 18.25 17.48 -9.28
CA LEU A 190 18.10 18.91 -9.17
C LEU A 190 17.34 19.41 -10.39
N TYR A 191 16.21 20.05 -10.15
CA TYR A 191 15.41 20.71 -11.17
C TYR A 191 15.61 22.22 -11.02
N GLU A 192 16.29 22.82 -11.98
CA GLU A 192 16.56 24.25 -12.02
C GLU A 192 15.72 24.89 -13.11
N TYR A 193 14.99 25.95 -12.77
CA TYR A 193 14.28 26.74 -13.75
C TYR A 193 15.23 27.80 -14.31
N SER A 194 15.56 27.70 -15.59
CA SER A 194 16.51 28.58 -16.24
C SER A 194 15.91 29.97 -16.44
N ALA A 195 16.78 30.98 -16.54
CA ALA A 195 16.37 32.34 -16.92
C ALA A 195 15.78 32.41 -18.34
N THR A 196 15.96 31.37 -19.17
CA THR A 196 15.36 31.26 -20.52
C THR A 196 13.95 30.66 -20.51
N GLY A 197 13.47 30.20 -19.35
CA GLY A 197 12.14 29.61 -19.19
C GLY A 197 12.08 28.08 -19.32
N ASP A 198 13.24 27.41 -19.23
CA ASP A 198 13.35 25.96 -19.40
C ASP A 198 13.65 25.25 -18.08
N TRP A 199 13.11 24.04 -17.89
CA TRP A 199 13.49 23.17 -16.78
C TRP A 199 14.75 22.39 -17.13
N LEU A 200 15.84 22.69 -16.43
CA LEU A 200 17.09 21.94 -16.50
C LEU A 200 17.08 20.88 -15.40
N THR A 201 17.24 19.62 -15.78
CA THR A 201 17.38 18.51 -14.82
C THR A 201 18.83 18.06 -14.78
N SER A 202 19.46 18.12 -13.59
CA SER A 202 20.77 17.53 -13.37
C SER A 202 20.67 16.33 -12.44
N LYS A 203 21.36 15.24 -12.82
CA LYS A 203 21.35 13.99 -12.05
C LYS A 203 21.93 14.20 -10.65
N ALA A 204 21.29 13.59 -9.67
CA ALA A 204 21.73 13.63 -8.29
C ALA A 204 23.16 13.09 -8.10
N ASN A 205 24.00 13.82 -7.36
CA ASN A 205 25.21 13.25 -6.80
C ASN A 205 24.85 12.46 -5.53
N VAL A 206 24.62 11.15 -5.72
CA VAL A 206 24.19 10.20 -4.68
C VAL A 206 25.05 10.29 -3.42
N THR A 207 26.38 10.19 -3.58
CA THR A 207 27.33 10.15 -2.46
C THR A 207 27.28 11.45 -1.66
N LYS A 208 27.27 12.60 -2.34
CA LYS A 208 27.22 13.91 -1.70
C LYS A 208 25.92 14.09 -0.91
N GLN A 209 24.76 13.82 -1.52
CA GLN A 209 23.46 14.01 -0.85
C GLN A 209 23.29 13.08 0.37
N ILE A 210 23.80 11.85 0.30
CA ILE A 210 23.83 10.93 1.45
C ILE A 210 24.72 11.48 2.56
N ASP A 211 25.91 12.00 2.23
CA ASP A 211 26.83 12.59 3.22
C ASP A 211 26.24 13.85 3.87
N ASP A 212 25.65 14.75 3.08
CA ASP A 212 24.96 15.95 3.55
C ASP A 212 23.80 15.60 4.49
N TYR A 213 22.97 14.61 4.11
CA TYR A 213 21.89 14.11 4.97
C TYR A 213 22.42 13.50 6.28
N ASN A 214 23.49 12.71 6.21
CA ASN A 214 24.07 12.06 7.38
C ASN A 214 24.67 13.06 8.38
N LYS A 215 25.15 14.22 7.91
CA LYS A 215 25.70 15.32 8.72
C LYS A 215 24.65 16.34 9.18
N SER A 216 23.43 16.28 8.66
CA SER A 216 22.38 17.23 8.98
C SER A 216 21.89 17.11 10.43
N TYR A 217 21.84 18.23 11.13
CA TYR A 217 21.25 18.33 12.48
C TYR A 217 19.73 18.09 12.48
N ASN A 218 19.06 18.21 11.33
CA ASN A 218 17.63 17.97 11.19
C ASN A 218 17.29 16.49 11.00
N ARG A 219 18.31 15.61 10.91
CA ARG A 219 18.10 14.18 10.80
C ARG A 219 17.61 13.64 12.14
N PHE A 220 16.39 13.12 12.17
CA PHE A 220 15.79 12.61 13.41
C PHE A 220 15.38 11.13 13.34
N LEU A 221 15.26 10.52 12.16
CA LEU A 221 14.99 9.08 12.00
C LEU A 221 16.10 8.38 11.19
N PHE A 222 16.27 7.09 11.44
CA PHE A 222 17.22 6.26 10.72
C PHE A 222 16.55 5.56 9.54
N TYR A 223 17.10 5.75 8.33
CA TYR A 223 16.58 5.13 7.11
C TYR A 223 16.45 3.60 7.18
N GLY A 224 17.42 2.96 7.83
CA GLY A 224 17.40 1.50 8.04
C GLY A 224 16.13 1.04 8.76
N TRP A 225 15.59 1.80 9.70
CA TRP A 225 14.35 1.41 10.38
C TRP A 225 13.20 1.20 9.39
N GLY A 226 13.00 2.10 8.43
CA GLY A 226 11.91 1.95 7.48
C GLY A 226 12.11 0.82 6.46
N VAL A 227 13.37 0.47 6.13
CA VAL A 227 13.67 -0.75 5.35
C VAL A 227 13.13 -1.99 6.08
N TRP A 228 13.49 -2.14 7.36
CA TRP A 228 13.06 -3.25 8.21
C TRP A 228 11.57 -3.22 8.55
N VAL A 229 10.94 -2.04 8.66
CA VAL A 229 9.48 -1.95 8.83
C VAL A 229 8.77 -2.67 7.69
N THR A 230 9.15 -2.41 6.45
CA THR A 230 8.49 -3.06 5.31
C THR A 230 8.86 -4.53 5.17
N ALA A 231 10.08 -4.92 5.54
CA ALA A 231 10.54 -6.31 5.50
C ALA A 231 9.76 -7.18 6.50
N HIS A 232 9.67 -6.77 7.77
CA HIS A 232 8.83 -7.47 8.75
C HIS A 232 7.34 -7.46 8.40
N ALA A 233 6.82 -6.37 7.83
CA ALA A 233 5.42 -6.32 7.41
C ALA A 233 5.13 -7.30 6.27
N ARG A 234 6.05 -7.42 5.29
CA ARG A 234 5.98 -8.46 4.26
C ARG A 234 6.06 -9.85 4.87
N HIS A 235 6.96 -10.09 5.81
CA HIS A 235 7.10 -11.36 6.53
C HIS A 235 5.79 -11.79 7.21
N ASN A 236 5.17 -10.88 7.97
CA ASN A 236 3.87 -11.12 8.61
C ASN A 236 2.75 -11.44 7.59
N LEU A 237 2.72 -10.76 6.45
CA LEU A 237 1.75 -11.01 5.40
C LEU A 237 2.00 -12.37 4.73
N TRP A 238 3.26 -12.70 4.49
CA TRP A 238 3.66 -13.96 3.85
C TRP A 238 3.41 -15.18 4.73
N ASP A 239 3.52 -15.07 6.04
CA ASP A 239 3.06 -16.12 6.96
C ASP A 239 1.59 -16.48 6.69
N ALA A 240 0.72 -15.48 6.41
CA ALA A 240 -0.67 -15.73 6.05
C ALA A 240 -0.84 -16.26 4.61
N ILE A 241 -0.02 -15.81 3.65
CA ILE A 241 -0.03 -16.35 2.28
C ILE A 241 0.34 -17.84 2.29
N PHE A 242 1.38 -18.22 3.05
CA PHE A 242 1.83 -19.60 3.18
C PHE A 242 0.74 -20.48 3.83
N GLU A 243 0.09 -19.98 4.88
CA GLU A 243 -1.03 -20.67 5.53
C GLU A 243 -2.20 -20.88 4.56
N PHE A 244 -2.65 -19.83 3.89
CA PHE A 244 -3.78 -19.91 2.97
C PHE A 244 -3.49 -20.86 1.81
N GLY A 245 -2.25 -20.88 1.32
CA GLY A 245 -1.80 -21.83 0.30
C GLY A 245 -2.71 -21.80 -0.93
N GLU A 246 -3.43 -22.89 -1.18
CA GLU A 246 -4.38 -22.97 -2.30
C GLU A 246 -5.59 -22.07 -2.14
N ASP A 247 -5.98 -21.69 -0.93
CA ASP A 247 -7.13 -20.82 -0.68
C ASP A 247 -6.80 -19.33 -0.91
N TYR A 248 -5.53 -18.98 -1.12
CA TYR A 248 -5.08 -17.62 -1.35
C TYR A 248 -5.49 -17.09 -2.74
N ALA A 249 -6.08 -15.90 -2.77
CA ALA A 249 -6.48 -15.23 -4.02
C ALA A 249 -5.74 -13.91 -4.28
N TYR A 250 -5.56 -13.08 -3.24
CA TYR A 250 -5.00 -11.75 -3.40
C TYR A 250 -4.43 -11.21 -2.09
N ALA A 251 -3.33 -10.47 -2.19
CA ALA A 251 -2.75 -9.71 -1.10
C ALA A 251 -2.65 -8.23 -1.45
N ASP A 252 -2.92 -7.35 -0.47
CA ASP A 252 -2.54 -5.94 -0.57
C ASP A 252 -2.02 -5.42 0.76
N THR A 253 -0.69 -5.32 0.85
CA THR A 253 0.13 -4.74 1.93
C THR A 253 -0.05 -5.39 3.30
N ASP A 254 -1.25 -5.39 3.81
CA ASP A 254 -1.66 -5.80 5.14
C ASP A 254 -2.97 -6.62 5.14
N SER A 255 -3.50 -6.95 3.96
CA SER A 255 -4.72 -7.75 3.83
C SER A 255 -4.55 -8.97 2.91
N ILE A 256 -5.30 -10.03 3.23
CA ILE A 256 -5.41 -11.27 2.45
C ILE A 256 -6.86 -11.51 2.08
N LYS A 257 -7.09 -11.80 0.80
CA LYS A 257 -8.37 -12.28 0.27
C LYS A 257 -8.20 -13.73 -0.17
N GLY A 258 -9.18 -14.58 0.14
CA GLY A 258 -9.09 -16.00 -0.14
C GLY A 258 -10.41 -16.74 0.06
N HIS A 259 -10.34 -18.04 0.35
CA HIS A 259 -11.47 -18.91 0.59
C HIS A 259 -11.34 -19.68 1.91
N ASN A 260 -12.43 -20.37 2.30
CA ASN A 260 -12.43 -21.38 3.37
C ASN A 260 -11.81 -20.89 4.67
N PHE A 261 -12.14 -19.66 5.09
CA PHE A 261 -11.53 -19.00 6.25
C PHE A 261 -11.54 -19.87 7.51
N GLU A 262 -12.59 -20.68 7.67
CA GLU A 262 -12.80 -21.57 8.80
C GLU A 262 -11.62 -22.56 8.99
N LYS A 263 -10.93 -22.95 7.91
CA LYS A 263 -9.70 -23.77 7.96
C LYS A 263 -8.51 -23.01 8.57
N HIS A 264 -8.49 -21.69 8.42
CA HIS A 264 -7.39 -20.79 8.74
C HIS A 264 -7.60 -20.03 10.08
N GLU A 265 -8.71 -20.27 10.77
CA GLU A 265 -9.02 -19.63 12.06
C GLU A 265 -7.97 -19.92 13.15
N THR A 266 -7.42 -21.14 13.14
CA THR A 266 -6.38 -21.54 14.09
C THR A 266 -5.12 -20.71 13.88
N PHE A 267 -4.71 -20.50 12.62
CA PHE A 267 -3.59 -19.62 12.29
C PHE A 267 -3.80 -18.20 12.80
N VAL A 268 -4.98 -17.60 12.54
CA VAL A 268 -5.31 -16.24 13.01
C VAL A 268 -5.22 -16.15 14.54
N THR A 269 -5.76 -17.14 15.24
CA THR A 269 -5.73 -17.20 16.71
C THR A 269 -4.29 -17.30 17.24
N LEU A 270 -3.48 -18.19 16.68
CA LEU A 270 -2.08 -18.37 17.08
C LEU A 270 -1.21 -17.16 16.73
N TYR A 271 -1.41 -16.54 15.57
CA TYR A 271 -0.74 -15.32 15.17
C TYR A 271 -1.05 -14.17 16.15
N ASN A 272 -2.34 -13.96 16.45
CA ASN A 272 -2.77 -12.90 17.36
C ASN A 272 -2.18 -13.10 18.77
N PHE A 273 -2.11 -14.36 19.24
CA PHE A 273 -1.43 -14.69 20.50
C PHE A 273 0.07 -14.36 20.46
N LYS A 274 0.78 -14.69 19.37
CA LYS A 274 2.20 -14.34 19.19
C LYS A 274 2.42 -12.82 19.23
N ILE A 275 1.53 -12.05 18.59
CA ILE A 275 1.57 -10.58 18.63
C ILE A 275 1.36 -10.05 20.04
N GLU A 276 0.39 -10.59 20.78
CA GLU A 276 0.17 -10.21 22.18
C GLU A 276 1.44 -10.45 23.02
N MET A 277 2.07 -11.61 22.87
CA MET A 277 3.30 -11.94 23.60
C MET A 277 4.46 -11.01 23.22
N ALA A 278 4.61 -10.67 21.93
CA ALA A 278 5.62 -9.72 21.47
C ALA A 278 5.39 -8.31 22.06
N LEU A 279 4.15 -7.83 22.06
CA LEU A 279 3.77 -6.56 22.68
C LEU A 279 4.08 -6.56 24.19
N ARG A 280 3.73 -7.63 24.91
CA ARG A 280 4.05 -7.77 26.35
C ARG A 280 5.55 -7.76 26.60
N LYS A 281 6.35 -8.44 25.77
CA LYS A 281 7.82 -8.44 25.85
C LYS A 281 8.37 -7.02 25.66
N MET A 282 7.90 -6.30 24.65
CA MET A 282 8.29 -4.91 24.42
C MET A 282 7.87 -3.98 25.57
N CYS A 283 6.62 -4.09 26.04
CA CYS A 283 6.12 -3.29 27.16
C CYS A 283 6.93 -3.51 28.43
N LYS A 284 7.33 -4.76 28.71
CA LYS A 284 8.22 -5.08 29.83
C LYS A 284 9.61 -4.47 29.64
N TYR A 285 10.18 -4.57 28.44
CA TYR A 285 11.50 -4.02 28.13
C TYR A 285 11.57 -2.51 28.36
N TRP A 286 10.53 -1.77 27.93
CA TRP A 286 10.49 -0.30 28.03
C TRP A 286 9.71 0.24 29.23
N SER A 287 9.20 -0.61 30.11
CA SER A 287 8.30 -0.21 31.20
C SER A 287 7.13 0.66 30.69
N ILE A 288 6.40 0.14 29.71
CA ILE A 288 5.21 0.76 29.10
C ILE A 288 3.96 0.01 29.58
N ASN A 289 2.89 0.76 29.87
CA ASN A 289 1.59 0.14 30.18
C ASN A 289 1.04 -0.58 28.95
N PHE A 290 0.80 -1.89 29.08
CA PHE A 290 0.27 -2.75 28.02
C PHE A 290 -1.10 -2.30 27.49
N ASP A 291 -1.91 -1.60 28.30
CA ASP A 291 -3.22 -1.11 27.84
C ASP A 291 -3.13 -0.12 26.68
N LEU A 292 -1.99 0.56 26.50
CA LEU A 292 -1.75 1.43 25.33
C LEU A 292 -1.69 0.64 24.01
N CYS A 293 -1.41 -0.65 24.06
CA CYS A 293 -1.41 -1.54 22.90
C CYS A 293 -2.81 -2.08 22.55
N GLN A 294 -3.79 -1.86 23.43
CA GLN A 294 -5.17 -2.34 23.28
C GLN A 294 -6.22 -1.27 23.70
N PRO A 295 -6.16 -0.06 23.13
CA PRO A 295 -7.08 1.03 23.45
C PRO A 295 -8.53 0.63 23.22
N LYS A 296 -9.43 1.27 23.97
CA LYS A 296 -10.88 1.08 23.84
C LYS A 296 -11.43 1.99 22.74
N THR A 297 -12.32 1.43 21.93
CA THR A 297 -13.19 2.19 21.01
C THR A 297 -14.19 3.04 21.80
N LYS A 298 -14.90 3.97 21.14
CA LYS A 298 -16.03 4.72 21.74
C LYS A 298 -17.09 3.79 22.36
N LYS A 299 -17.25 2.57 21.81
CA LYS A 299 -18.17 1.53 22.31
C LYS A 299 -17.57 0.68 23.45
N GLY A 300 -16.40 1.04 23.98
CA GLY A 300 -15.74 0.33 25.09
C GLY A 300 -15.01 -0.96 24.70
N LYS A 301 -15.12 -1.43 23.45
CA LYS A 301 -14.43 -2.64 22.96
C LYS A 301 -12.92 -2.38 22.82
N LYS A 302 -12.09 -3.22 23.43
CA LYS A 302 -10.62 -3.19 23.26
C LYS A 302 -10.23 -3.61 21.84
N LYS A 303 -9.25 -2.91 21.27
CA LYS A 303 -8.70 -3.19 19.93
C LYS A 303 -7.18 -3.26 20.01
N MET A 304 -6.64 -4.46 19.85
CA MET A 304 -5.19 -4.68 19.90
C MET A 304 -4.52 -4.25 18.59
N ILE A 305 -3.34 -3.66 18.67
CA ILE A 305 -2.53 -3.34 17.49
C ILE A 305 -1.90 -4.62 16.90
N GLY A 306 -1.88 -4.72 15.57
CA GLY A 306 -1.13 -5.75 14.84
C GLY A 306 -1.79 -7.11 14.73
N VAL A 307 -3.02 -7.28 15.18
CA VAL A 307 -3.76 -8.55 15.07
C VAL A 307 -4.45 -8.66 13.71
N TRP A 308 -4.60 -9.88 13.20
CA TRP A 308 -5.49 -10.20 12.09
C TRP A 308 -6.94 -10.07 12.55
N GLU A 309 -7.73 -9.27 11.84
CA GLU A 309 -9.17 -9.15 12.01
C GLU A 309 -9.88 -9.65 10.75
N ARG A 310 -10.93 -10.47 10.92
CA ARG A 310 -11.84 -10.83 9.83
C ARG A 310 -12.66 -9.60 9.44
N GLU A 311 -12.62 -9.26 8.16
CA GLU A 311 -13.48 -8.24 7.56
C GLU A 311 -14.79 -8.86 7.04
N LYS A 312 -15.65 -8.04 6.47
CA LYS A 312 -16.87 -8.53 5.81
C LYS A 312 -16.50 -9.40 4.60
N ASP A 313 -17.15 -10.56 4.49
CA ASP A 313 -16.98 -11.45 3.34
C ASP A 313 -17.62 -10.86 2.07
N TYR A 314 -17.08 -11.28 0.93
CA TYR A 314 -17.53 -10.88 -0.39
C TYR A 314 -18.34 -11.99 -1.03
N LYS A 315 -19.49 -11.64 -1.59
CA LYS A 315 -20.25 -12.52 -2.47
C LYS A 315 -19.47 -12.79 -3.76
N ARG A 316 -18.89 -11.73 -4.33
CA ARG A 316 -18.02 -11.80 -5.51
C ARG A 316 -16.79 -10.91 -5.35
N PHE A 317 -15.65 -11.36 -5.84
CA PHE A 317 -14.40 -10.61 -5.87
C PHE A 317 -13.69 -10.85 -7.21
N LYS A 318 -13.08 -9.83 -7.80
CA LYS A 318 -12.26 -9.97 -9.01
C LYS A 318 -11.09 -9.01 -8.95
N ALA A 319 -9.89 -9.53 -9.20
CA ALA A 319 -8.66 -8.76 -9.28
C ALA A 319 -7.95 -9.02 -10.61
N ILE A 320 -7.40 -7.96 -11.20
CA ILE A 320 -6.63 -7.98 -12.46
C ILE A 320 -5.19 -7.48 -12.26
N GLY A 321 -4.80 -7.25 -11.00
CA GLY A 321 -3.44 -6.93 -10.62
C GLY A 321 -3.38 -6.08 -9.37
N ALA A 322 -2.18 -5.59 -9.06
CA ALA A 322 -1.94 -4.82 -7.86
C ALA A 322 -2.80 -3.55 -7.80
N LYS A 323 -3.58 -3.43 -6.71
CA LYS A 323 -4.51 -2.30 -6.45
C LYS A 323 -5.51 -2.07 -7.59
N ARG A 324 -5.92 -3.15 -8.26
CA ARG A 324 -6.93 -3.16 -9.34
C ARG A 324 -7.87 -4.33 -9.11
N TYR A 325 -8.86 -4.14 -8.22
CA TYR A 325 -9.84 -5.17 -7.88
C TYR A 325 -11.21 -4.57 -7.56
N LEU A 326 -12.27 -5.32 -7.81
CA LEU A 326 -13.65 -5.02 -7.39
C LEU A 326 -14.25 -6.15 -6.56
N PHE A 327 -15.27 -5.83 -5.80
CA PHE A 327 -15.99 -6.79 -4.98
C PHE A 327 -17.42 -6.34 -4.69
N GLU A 328 -18.27 -7.35 -4.48
CA GLU A 328 -19.64 -7.21 -4.03
C GLU A 328 -19.75 -7.86 -2.65
N TYR A 329 -20.24 -7.12 -1.66
CA TYR A 329 -20.53 -7.66 -0.33
C TYR A 329 -21.77 -8.56 -0.35
N MET A 330 -21.94 -9.37 0.70
CA MET A 330 -23.14 -10.22 0.86
C MET A 330 -24.46 -9.43 0.88
N ASN A 331 -24.43 -8.15 1.24
CA ASN A 331 -25.60 -7.26 1.21
C ASN A 331 -25.82 -6.55 -0.14
N GLY A 332 -25.08 -6.91 -1.21
CA GLY A 332 -25.25 -6.33 -2.55
C GLY A 332 -24.51 -5.00 -2.78
N GLU A 333 -23.77 -4.49 -1.79
CA GLU A 333 -22.95 -3.28 -1.99
C GLU A 333 -21.75 -3.57 -2.91
N LEU A 334 -21.59 -2.75 -3.96
CA LEU A 334 -20.50 -2.84 -4.93
C LEU A 334 -19.39 -1.83 -4.65
N TRP A 335 -18.15 -2.30 -4.54
CA TRP A 335 -16.97 -1.48 -4.24
C TRP A 335 -15.79 -1.91 -5.10
N PHE A 336 -14.79 -1.05 -5.25
CA PHE A 336 -13.52 -1.40 -5.87
C PHE A 336 -12.33 -0.69 -5.21
N THR A 337 -11.13 -1.12 -5.57
CA THR A 337 -9.87 -0.40 -5.36
C THR A 337 -9.15 -0.33 -6.69
N ILE A 338 -9.00 0.90 -7.21
CA ILE A 338 -8.19 1.25 -8.37
C ILE A 338 -7.31 2.41 -7.91
N SER A 339 -5.99 2.26 -8.03
CA SER A 339 -5.05 3.31 -7.62
C SER A 339 -5.36 4.63 -8.34
N GLY A 340 -5.83 5.61 -7.57
CA GLY A 340 -6.10 6.94 -8.07
C GLY A 340 -7.44 7.10 -8.79
N VAL A 341 -8.40 6.20 -8.60
CA VAL A 341 -9.81 6.47 -8.90
C VAL A 341 -10.56 6.41 -7.57
N GLN A 342 -11.21 7.50 -7.19
CA GLN A 342 -11.98 7.51 -5.95
C GLN A 342 -13.22 6.64 -6.08
N LYS A 343 -13.49 5.81 -5.06
CA LYS A 343 -14.67 4.93 -5.03
C LYS A 343 -15.96 5.72 -5.21
N ARG A 344 -16.01 6.91 -4.63
CA ARG A 344 -17.16 7.82 -4.64
C ARG A 344 -17.56 8.24 -6.05
N THR A 345 -16.65 8.29 -7.02
CA THR A 345 -16.93 8.75 -8.40
C THR A 345 -16.74 7.65 -9.44
N GLY A 346 -15.94 6.62 -9.17
CA GLY A 346 -15.77 5.52 -10.11
C GLY A 346 -16.93 4.52 -10.08
N VAL A 347 -17.51 4.22 -8.91
CA VAL A 347 -18.61 3.23 -8.81
C VAL A 347 -19.84 3.69 -9.61
N PRO A 348 -20.30 4.94 -9.49
CA PRO A 348 -21.41 5.40 -10.31
C PRO A 348 -21.13 5.36 -11.79
N TYR A 349 -19.90 5.69 -12.20
CA TYR A 349 -19.54 5.59 -13.60
C TYR A 349 -19.69 4.15 -14.13
N LEU A 350 -19.31 3.15 -13.35
CA LEU A 350 -19.50 1.74 -13.71
C LEU A 350 -20.98 1.36 -13.81
N LEU A 351 -21.80 1.79 -12.85
CA LEU A 351 -23.25 1.54 -12.85
C LEU A 351 -23.96 2.21 -14.03
N TYR A 352 -23.63 3.47 -14.30
CA TYR A 352 -24.12 4.23 -15.44
C TYR A 352 -23.77 3.55 -16.77
N LYS A 353 -22.49 3.17 -16.92
CA LYS A 353 -21.97 2.67 -18.19
C LYS A 353 -22.40 1.24 -18.49
N TYR A 354 -22.54 0.39 -17.47
CA TYR A 354 -22.68 -1.06 -17.66
C TYR A 354 -23.92 -1.66 -16.99
N SER A 355 -24.78 -0.87 -16.33
CA SER A 355 -26.03 -1.38 -15.77
C SER A 355 -27.26 -0.65 -16.31
N ASN A 356 -27.37 0.68 -16.15
CA ASN A 356 -28.43 1.47 -16.81
C ASN A 356 -28.02 2.97 -16.86
N PRO A 357 -28.19 3.64 -18.01
CA PRO A 357 -27.91 5.06 -18.17
C PRO A 357 -28.70 6.01 -17.24
N ASP A 358 -29.88 5.62 -16.73
CA ASP A 358 -30.68 6.46 -15.81
C ASP A 358 -30.11 6.53 -14.37
N TYR A 359 -29.09 5.71 -14.04
CA TYR A 359 -28.50 5.66 -12.69
C TYR A 359 -27.49 6.76 -12.38
N LEU A 360 -27.00 7.48 -13.40
CA LEU A 360 -26.03 8.55 -13.18
C LEU A 360 -26.63 9.70 -12.37
N ASP A 361 -27.92 9.99 -12.54
CA ASP A 361 -28.59 11.10 -11.84
C ASP A 361 -28.98 10.71 -10.40
N LEU A 362 -29.46 9.46 -10.20
CA LEU A 362 -29.69 8.89 -8.86
C LEU A 362 -28.41 8.90 -8.00
N TYR A 363 -27.24 8.65 -8.61
CA TYR A 363 -25.99 8.68 -7.87
C TYR A 363 -25.30 10.06 -7.82
N LYS A 364 -25.45 10.94 -8.82
CA LYS A 364 -25.03 12.36 -8.69
C LYS A 364 -25.69 13.01 -7.48
N LEU A 365 -26.95 12.65 -7.19
CA LEU A 365 -27.65 12.96 -5.93
C LEU A 365 -27.02 12.27 -4.72
N ALA A 366 -26.60 11.01 -4.87
CA ALA A 366 -25.94 10.26 -3.80
C ALA A 366 -24.58 10.84 -3.38
N TYR A 367 -23.83 11.50 -4.25
CA TYR A 367 -22.47 11.97 -3.91
C TYR A 367 -22.13 13.27 -4.64
N ASN A 368 -22.85 14.34 -4.30
CA ASN A 368 -22.46 15.71 -4.68
C ASN A 368 -21.48 16.28 -3.64
N PRO A 369 -20.19 16.46 -3.95
CA PRO A 369 -19.20 16.97 -2.99
C PRO A 369 -19.42 18.45 -2.61
N ARG A 370 -20.33 19.16 -3.29
CA ARG A 370 -20.67 20.56 -2.96
C ARG A 370 -21.76 20.69 -1.90
N PHE A 371 -22.38 19.61 -1.44
CA PHE A 371 -23.44 19.67 -0.44
C PHE A 371 -23.31 18.56 0.61
N ASP A 372 -23.48 18.92 1.87
CA ASP A 372 -23.61 18.01 3.02
C ASP A 372 -24.93 17.23 2.91
N GLN A 373 -24.97 16.20 2.06
CA GLN A 373 -26.18 15.43 1.75
C GLN A 373 -26.05 13.95 2.11
N LYS A 374 -25.48 13.65 3.28
CA LYS A 374 -25.35 12.26 3.78
C LYS A 374 -26.67 11.48 3.69
N GLU A 375 -27.80 12.12 4.00
CA GLU A 375 -29.12 11.48 3.92
C GLU A 375 -29.55 11.17 2.47
N ALA A 376 -29.25 12.04 1.50
CA ALA A 376 -29.54 11.77 0.09
C ALA A 376 -28.64 10.65 -0.46
N SER A 377 -27.38 10.61 -0.02
CA SER A 377 -26.43 9.50 -0.25
C SER A 377 -26.99 8.17 0.21
N GLU A 378 -27.46 8.12 1.46
CA GLU A 378 -28.00 6.91 2.06
C GLU A 378 -29.25 6.42 1.33
N LYS A 379 -30.23 7.30 1.06
CA LYS A 379 -31.47 6.96 0.32
C LYS A 379 -31.21 6.46 -1.09
N ALA A 380 -30.27 7.08 -1.80
CA ALA A 380 -29.90 6.63 -3.14
C ALA A 380 -29.27 5.23 -3.10
N TRP A 381 -28.44 4.94 -2.08
CA TRP A 381 -27.86 3.61 -1.92
C TRP A 381 -28.95 2.56 -1.56
N GLU A 382 -29.88 2.88 -0.66
CA GLU A 382 -31.02 1.99 -0.38
C GLU A 382 -31.81 1.65 -1.65
N THR A 383 -32.00 2.62 -2.54
CA THR A 383 -32.68 2.40 -3.82
C THR A 383 -31.91 1.44 -4.73
N ILE A 384 -30.62 1.67 -4.94
CA ILE A 384 -29.80 0.82 -5.81
C ILE A 384 -29.72 -0.62 -5.23
N LEU A 385 -29.59 -0.77 -3.90
CA LEU A 385 -29.60 -2.08 -3.24
C LEU A 385 -30.93 -2.80 -3.47
N LYS A 386 -32.07 -2.11 -3.28
CA LYS A 386 -33.39 -2.69 -3.54
C LYS A 386 -33.57 -3.11 -5.01
N MET A 387 -33.06 -2.31 -5.94
CA MET A 387 -33.08 -2.65 -7.37
C MET A 387 -32.21 -3.87 -7.68
N HIS A 388 -31.06 -3.99 -7.00
CA HIS A 388 -30.20 -5.17 -7.13
C HIS A 388 -30.88 -6.42 -6.55
N GLU A 389 -31.45 -6.32 -5.36
CA GLU A 389 -32.19 -7.41 -4.69
C GLU A 389 -33.39 -7.89 -5.51
N THR A 390 -34.10 -6.97 -6.16
CA THR A 390 -35.27 -7.28 -7.01
C THR A 390 -34.90 -7.70 -8.44
N GLY A 391 -33.60 -7.78 -8.77
CA GLY A 391 -33.11 -8.18 -10.09
C GLY A 391 -33.25 -7.11 -11.18
N GLN A 392 -33.69 -5.89 -10.83
CA GLN A 392 -33.78 -4.75 -11.75
C GLN A 392 -32.40 -4.16 -12.11
N LEU A 393 -31.38 -4.50 -11.32
CA LEU A 393 -30.00 -4.09 -11.52
C LEU A 393 -29.07 -5.32 -11.42
N SER A 394 -28.28 -5.57 -12.47
CA SER A 394 -27.21 -6.57 -12.43
C SER A 394 -25.82 -5.90 -12.47
N TYR A 395 -24.88 -6.50 -11.74
CA TYR A 395 -23.45 -6.14 -11.81
C TYR A 395 -22.64 -7.07 -12.72
N ASP A 396 -23.26 -8.04 -13.38
CA ASP A 396 -22.54 -9.06 -14.16
C ASP A 396 -21.68 -8.44 -15.25
N LEU A 397 -22.24 -7.47 -15.99
CA LEU A 397 -21.51 -6.74 -17.02
C LEU A 397 -20.38 -5.88 -16.42
N ILE A 398 -20.52 -5.37 -15.20
CA ILE A 398 -19.45 -4.63 -14.52
C ILE A 398 -18.28 -5.58 -14.22
N PHE A 399 -18.55 -6.75 -13.63
CA PHE A 399 -17.52 -7.75 -13.36
C PHE A 399 -16.89 -8.28 -14.66
N GLU A 400 -17.68 -8.46 -15.72
CA GLU A 400 -17.19 -8.85 -17.05
C GLU A 400 -16.25 -7.79 -17.62
N LYS A 401 -16.65 -6.51 -17.61
CA LYS A 401 -15.91 -5.38 -18.22
C LYS A 401 -14.78 -4.84 -17.36
N PHE A 402 -14.64 -5.27 -16.12
CA PHE A 402 -13.48 -4.94 -15.28
C PHE A 402 -12.25 -5.75 -15.69
N ASN A 403 -11.65 -5.37 -16.83
CA ASN A 403 -10.42 -5.92 -17.37
C ASN A 403 -9.45 -4.78 -17.75
N ASP A 404 -8.25 -5.15 -18.18
CA ASP A 404 -7.32 -4.18 -18.76
C ASP A 404 -7.98 -3.45 -19.95
N GLY A 405 -7.77 -2.13 -20.02
CA GLY A 405 -8.39 -1.23 -20.98
C GLY A 405 -9.63 -0.49 -20.47
N LEU A 406 -10.10 -0.77 -19.24
CA LEU A 406 -11.22 -0.03 -18.66
C LEU A 406 -10.86 1.45 -18.48
N TYR A 407 -11.63 2.33 -19.14
CA TYR A 407 -11.46 3.78 -19.10
C TYR A 407 -12.39 4.43 -18.08
N PHE A 408 -11.90 5.42 -17.34
CA PHE A 408 -12.66 6.34 -16.50
C PHE A 408 -12.45 7.77 -17.01
N PRO A 409 -13.51 8.52 -17.35
CA PRO A 409 -13.38 9.93 -17.72
C PRO A 409 -12.99 10.78 -16.51
N GLU A 410 -12.50 12.00 -16.76
CA GLU A 410 -12.04 12.96 -15.76
C GLU A 410 -12.97 13.15 -14.55
N TRP A 411 -14.26 13.29 -14.80
CA TRP A 411 -15.25 13.49 -13.74
C TRP A 411 -15.48 12.24 -12.87
N ALA A 412 -15.08 11.06 -13.35
CA ALA A 412 -15.26 9.77 -12.67
C ALA A 412 -14.04 9.32 -11.86
N THR A 413 -12.93 10.06 -11.89
CA THR A 413 -11.71 9.72 -11.13
C THR A 413 -11.58 10.51 -9.84
N SER A 414 -12.05 11.76 -9.84
CA SER A 414 -11.72 12.80 -8.85
C SER A 414 -10.21 13.04 -8.68
N LYS A 415 -9.40 12.66 -9.67
CA LYS A 415 -7.99 13.06 -9.76
C LYS A 415 -7.89 14.49 -10.24
N GLN A 416 -6.91 15.19 -9.70
CA GLN A 416 -6.51 16.52 -10.14
C GLN A 416 -5.03 16.44 -10.53
N THR A 417 -4.70 16.90 -11.74
CA THR A 417 -3.33 17.23 -12.10
C THR A 417 -3.01 18.60 -11.54
N LEU A 418 -1.91 18.69 -10.79
CA LEU A 418 -1.41 19.95 -10.23
C LEU A 418 -0.31 20.48 -11.14
N THR A 419 -0.54 21.65 -11.73
CA THR A 419 0.45 22.35 -12.55
C THR A 419 0.89 23.60 -11.80
N TYR A 420 2.17 23.66 -11.46
CA TYR A 420 2.79 24.85 -10.85
C TYR A 420 3.09 25.85 -11.96
N VAL A 421 2.51 27.04 -11.88
CA VAL A 421 2.66 28.09 -12.89
C VAL A 421 3.34 29.30 -12.27
N ASP A 422 4.60 29.49 -12.64
CA ASP A 422 5.43 30.63 -12.20
C ASP A 422 5.21 31.86 -13.10
N LYS A 423 3.94 32.20 -13.34
CA LYS A 423 3.54 33.42 -14.04
C LYS A 423 2.56 34.21 -13.18
N PRO A 424 2.65 35.55 -13.15
CA PRO A 424 1.73 36.37 -12.38
C PRO A 424 0.28 36.13 -12.80
N LEU A 425 -0.59 35.86 -11.82
CA LEU A 425 -2.03 35.80 -11.98
C LEU A 425 -2.62 37.13 -11.52
N ILE A 426 -3.25 37.86 -12.44
CA ILE A 426 -4.05 39.05 -12.13
C ILE A 426 -5.50 38.70 -12.41
N GLY A 427 -6.36 38.82 -11.41
CA GLY A 427 -7.76 38.44 -11.55
C GLY A 427 -8.67 39.08 -10.52
N VAL A 428 -9.92 38.63 -10.51
CA VAL A 428 -10.92 39.01 -9.51
C VAL A 428 -11.47 37.73 -8.90
N CYS A 429 -11.25 37.53 -7.61
CA CYS A 429 -11.83 36.43 -6.84
C CYS A 429 -13.19 36.86 -6.29
N THR A 430 -14.16 35.94 -6.28
CA THR A 430 -15.46 36.14 -5.64
C THR A 430 -15.55 35.20 -4.44
N ASP A 431 -15.77 35.76 -3.25
CA ASP A 431 -15.94 34.93 -2.05
C ASP A 431 -17.30 34.23 -2.01
N TYR A 432 -17.51 33.38 -1.01
CA TYR A 432 -18.76 32.62 -0.81
C TYR A 432 -19.98 33.51 -0.49
N LEU A 433 -19.77 34.80 -0.21
CA LEU A 433 -20.82 35.81 0.00
C LEU A 433 -21.08 36.64 -1.28
N GLY A 434 -20.41 36.31 -2.39
CA GLY A 434 -20.56 37.03 -3.66
C GLY A 434 -19.74 38.32 -3.76
N LYS A 435 -18.90 38.63 -2.77
CA LYS A 435 -18.06 39.84 -2.77
C LYS A 435 -16.84 39.61 -3.65
N LYS A 436 -16.60 40.56 -4.55
CA LYS A 436 -15.48 40.54 -5.49
C LYS A 436 -14.28 41.30 -4.92
N ALA A 437 -13.09 40.73 -5.04
CA ALA A 437 -11.82 41.37 -4.68
C ALA A 437 -10.77 41.10 -5.77
N PRO A 438 -9.94 42.10 -6.14
CA PRO A 438 -8.83 41.86 -7.04
C PRO A 438 -7.81 40.94 -6.35
N ILE A 439 -7.23 40.03 -7.12
CA ILE A 439 -6.13 39.17 -6.70
C ILE A 439 -4.92 39.41 -7.60
N TYR A 440 -3.74 39.42 -6.98
CA TYR A 440 -2.45 39.49 -7.65
C TYR A 440 -1.53 38.49 -6.97
N GLU A 441 -1.25 37.39 -7.66
CA GLU A 441 -0.34 36.34 -7.18
C GLU A 441 0.83 36.21 -8.15
N GLN A 442 2.05 36.05 -7.64
CA GLN A 442 3.25 35.97 -8.49
C GLN A 442 3.40 34.61 -9.19
N SER A 443 2.83 33.57 -8.59
CA SER A 443 2.70 32.23 -9.13
C SER A 443 1.40 31.61 -8.62
N TYR A 444 0.93 30.56 -9.28
CA TYR A 444 -0.29 29.87 -8.86
C TYR A 444 -0.20 28.38 -9.17
N ILE A 445 -1.05 27.61 -8.50
CA ILE A 445 -1.23 26.19 -8.77
C ILE A 445 -2.53 26.05 -9.56
N HIS A 446 -2.43 25.58 -10.80
CA HIS A 446 -3.58 25.17 -11.58
C HIS A 446 -3.93 23.72 -11.25
N MET A 447 -5.21 23.44 -11.03
CA MET A 447 -5.71 22.09 -10.83
C MET A 447 -6.73 21.75 -11.90
N GLU A 448 -6.45 20.71 -12.68
CA GLU A 448 -7.35 20.22 -13.73
C GLU A 448 -7.75 18.76 -13.47
N PRO A 449 -8.99 18.36 -13.76
CA PRO A 449 -9.41 16.96 -13.71
C PRO A 449 -8.57 16.05 -14.61
N GLN A 450 -8.38 14.78 -14.22
CA GLN A 450 -7.60 13.82 -15.00
C GLN A 450 -8.37 12.52 -15.23
N SER A 451 -8.41 12.02 -16.47
CA SER A 451 -8.95 10.70 -16.80
C SER A 451 -8.05 9.56 -16.31
N TYR A 452 -8.51 8.31 -16.40
CA TYR A 452 -7.73 7.14 -16.01
C TYR A 452 -7.99 5.95 -16.94
N PHE A 453 -6.92 5.33 -17.43
CA PHE A 453 -6.98 4.06 -18.14
C PHE A 453 -6.42 2.94 -17.26
N LEU A 454 -7.17 1.85 -17.17
CA LEU A 454 -6.74 0.65 -16.49
C LEU A 454 -5.85 -0.17 -17.43
N SER A 455 -4.66 0.33 -17.77
CA SER A 455 -3.67 -0.38 -18.59
C SER A 455 -2.28 0.15 -18.28
N GLN A 456 -1.33 -0.73 -17.95
CA GLN A 456 0.08 -0.34 -17.80
C GLN A 456 0.75 -0.10 -19.16
N THR A 457 0.23 -0.75 -20.21
CA THR A 457 0.81 -0.74 -21.55
C THR A 457 0.30 0.43 -22.39
N ALA A 458 -0.95 0.90 -22.19
CA ALA A 458 -1.50 2.01 -22.96
C ALA A 458 -0.77 3.32 -22.64
N ASP A 459 -0.51 3.61 -21.36
CA ASP A 459 0.23 4.81 -20.95
C ASP A 459 1.68 4.76 -21.45
N TYR A 460 2.32 3.59 -21.41
CA TYR A 460 3.67 3.40 -21.95
C TYR A 460 3.70 3.47 -23.49
N ILE A 461 2.69 2.95 -24.19
CA ILE A 461 2.54 3.07 -25.65
C ILE A 461 2.25 4.52 -26.04
N LEU A 462 1.40 5.24 -25.30
CA LEU A 462 1.13 6.67 -25.52
C LEU A 462 2.38 7.52 -25.26
N TYR A 463 3.14 7.18 -24.22
CA TYR A 463 4.44 7.78 -23.95
C TYR A 463 5.46 7.52 -25.07
N LEU A 464 5.59 6.26 -25.53
CA LEU A 464 6.46 5.89 -26.65
C LEU A 464 6.02 6.49 -28.00
N ARG A 465 4.71 6.71 -28.17
CA ARG A 465 4.15 7.36 -29.36
C ARG A 465 4.30 8.88 -29.34
N GLY A 466 4.78 9.45 -28.23
CA GLY A 466 4.95 10.88 -28.02
C GLY A 466 3.59 11.56 -28.01
N PHE A 467 3.14 12.06 -26.86
CA PHE A 467 2.02 12.99 -26.78
C PHE A 467 2.30 14.24 -27.65
N GLN A 468 2.01 14.14 -28.95
CA GLN A 468 1.52 15.19 -29.82
C GLN A 468 0.00 15.03 -29.82
N ASP A 469 -0.67 15.78 -28.94
CA ASP A 469 -1.95 16.42 -29.23
C ASP A 469 -2.38 17.22 -28.00
N ALA A 470 -1.93 18.48 -28.00
CA ALA A 470 -2.57 19.54 -27.24
C ALA A 470 -3.56 20.24 -28.18
N SER A 471 -4.81 19.78 -28.19
CA SER A 471 -5.98 20.60 -28.55
C SER A 471 -7.29 19.83 -28.34
N ILE A 472 -8.03 20.15 -27.27
CA ILE A 472 -9.48 20.33 -27.30
C ILE A 472 -9.77 21.68 -26.65
#